data_AF-A0A839TAT2-F1
#
_entry.id   AF-A0A839TAT2-F1
#
_cell.length_a   1.000
_cell.length_b   1.000
_cell.length_c   1.000
_cell.angle_alpha   90.00
_cell.angle_beta   90.00
_cell.angle_gamma   90.00
#
_symmetry.space_group_name_H-M   'P 1'
#
loop_
_entity.id
_entity.type
_entity.pdbx_description
1 polymer ?
#
loop_
_entity_poly.entity_id
_entity_poly.type
_entity_poly.pdbx_seq_one_letter_code
_entity_poly.pdbx_strand_id
1 'polypeptide(L)'
;MNKKQIRPLPVKTLKKQPKKSRKKWLPIIILAALLIGYLVWKNSSPDANTSPIESTPTPTEQNSAAQSDTTSLDNNALDTSASILDTDETSTDSQTPDPEAILNAPLPETDSLAKEEIDRLADERKRLAEQEKLAAEQLTMNKQLTEMKAEQIALLEEQIAQLEAAEGAKTSVK
;
A
#
# COMPACT_ATOMS: atom_id res chain seq x y z
N MET A 1 -44.38 25.15 -67.93
CA MET A 1 -44.55 24.49 -66.61
C MET A 1 -43.25 23.76 -66.29
N ASN A 2 -42.48 24.33 -65.38
CA ASN A 2 -41.04 24.13 -65.28
C ASN A 2 -40.75 23.15 -64.13
N LYS A 3 -40.28 21.94 -64.46
CA LYS A 3 -40.01 20.89 -63.47
C LYS A 3 -38.56 21.04 -63.00
N LYS A 4 -38.39 21.56 -61.78
CA LYS A 4 -37.09 21.71 -61.12
C LYS A 4 -36.51 20.32 -60.84
N GLN A 5 -35.36 19.99 -61.43
CA GLN A 5 -34.61 18.79 -61.09
C GLN A 5 -33.93 18.99 -59.74
N ILE A 6 -34.33 18.19 -58.75
CA ILE A 6 -33.74 18.17 -57.41
C ILE A 6 -32.45 17.33 -57.52
N ARG A 7 -31.30 17.99 -57.38
CA ARG A 7 -30.00 17.31 -57.29
C ARG A 7 -29.88 16.66 -55.91
N PRO A 8 -29.48 15.39 -55.79
CA PRO A 8 -29.09 14.83 -54.51
C PRO A 8 -27.77 15.45 -54.05
N LEU A 9 -27.74 15.87 -52.78
CA LEU A 9 -26.57 16.42 -52.09
C LEU A 9 -25.46 15.36 -52.02
N PRO A 10 -24.19 15.71 -52.27
CA PRO A 10 -23.08 14.77 -52.11
C PRO A 10 -22.88 14.44 -50.63
N VAL A 11 -23.19 13.22 -50.25
CA VAL A 11 -22.87 12.67 -48.93
C VAL A 11 -21.36 12.51 -48.86
N LYS A 12 -20.69 13.41 -48.13
CA LYS A 12 -19.25 13.30 -47.83
C LYS A 12 -19.03 11.99 -47.08
N THR A 13 -18.31 11.06 -47.70
CA THR A 13 -17.87 9.84 -47.03
C THR A 13 -16.89 10.21 -45.93
N LEU A 14 -17.23 9.82 -44.69
CA LEU A 14 -16.38 10.00 -43.53
C LEU A 14 -15.14 9.11 -43.71
N LYS A 15 -14.02 9.69 -44.13
CA LYS A 15 -12.71 9.03 -44.17
C LYS A 15 -12.39 8.51 -42.77
N LYS A 16 -12.48 7.19 -42.58
CA LYS A 16 -11.89 6.50 -41.42
C LYS A 16 -10.40 6.78 -41.42
N GLN A 17 -9.94 7.52 -40.41
CA GLN A 17 -8.52 7.74 -40.15
C GLN A 17 -7.84 6.39 -39.91
N PRO A 18 -6.68 6.09 -40.54
CA PRO A 18 -5.95 4.87 -40.26
C PRO A 18 -5.45 4.91 -38.82
N LYS A 19 -5.80 3.89 -38.02
CA LYS A 19 -5.22 3.69 -36.68
C LYS A 19 -3.71 3.56 -36.83
N LYS A 20 -2.96 4.62 -36.49
CA LYS A 20 -1.50 4.60 -36.42
C LYS A 20 -1.07 3.39 -35.58
N SER A 21 -0.21 2.58 -36.17
CA SER A 21 0.21 1.29 -35.66
C SER A 21 0.86 1.44 -34.27
N ARG A 22 0.27 0.78 -33.27
CA ARG A 22 0.85 0.62 -31.92
C ARG A 22 2.16 -0.20 -31.91
N LYS A 23 2.64 -0.64 -33.08
CA LYS A 23 3.90 -1.39 -33.26
C LYS A 23 5.14 -0.60 -32.84
N LYS A 24 5.11 0.73 -32.86
CA LYS A 24 6.27 1.55 -32.42
C LYS A 24 6.49 1.53 -30.90
N TRP A 25 5.49 1.10 -30.13
CA TRP A 25 5.60 0.99 -28.66
C TRP A 25 6.05 -0.40 -28.21
N LEU A 26 5.89 -1.42 -29.05
CA LEU A 26 6.37 -2.78 -28.74
C LEU A 26 7.86 -2.82 -28.37
N PRO A 27 8.81 -2.20 -29.11
CA PRO A 27 10.22 -2.23 -28.71
C PRO A 27 10.48 -1.50 -27.39
N ILE A 28 9.74 -0.43 -27.09
CA ILE A 28 9.87 0.34 -25.85
C ILE A 28 9.37 -0.50 -24.66
N ILE A 29 8.25 -1.21 -24.82
CA ILE A 29 7.69 -2.10 -23.80
C ILE A 29 8.63 -3.29 -23.54
N ILE A 30 9.20 -3.87 -24.60
CA ILE A 30 10.17 -4.98 -24.49
C ILE A 30 11.44 -4.50 -23.75
N LEU A 31 11.94 -3.31 -24.07
CA LEU A 31 13.11 -2.75 -23.40
C LEU A 31 12.84 -2.44 -21.92
N ALA A 32 11.65 -1.90 -21.61
CA ALA A 32 11.23 -1.67 -20.23
C ALA A 32 11.12 -2.98 -19.44
N ALA A 33 10.52 -4.02 -20.01
CA ALA A 33 10.41 -5.33 -19.38
C ALA A 33 11.78 -5.97 -19.11
N LEU A 34 12.74 -5.83 -20.03
CA LEU A 34 14.12 -6.30 -19.84
C LEU A 34 14.84 -5.56 -18.70
N LEU A 35 14.67 -4.23 -18.61
CA LEU A 35 15.27 -3.43 -17.53
C LEU A 35 14.69 -3.82 -16.16
N ILE A 36 13.37 -4.03 -16.09
CA ILE A 36 12.69 -4.45 -14.85
C ILE A 36 13.15 -5.86 -14.47
N GLY A 37 13.20 -6.80 -15.43
CA GLY A 37 13.70 -8.15 -15.19
C GLY A 37 15.16 -8.17 -14.73
N TYR A 38 16.02 -7.33 -15.31
CA TYR A 38 17.42 -7.21 -14.89
C TYR A 38 17.56 -6.59 -13.50
N LEU A 39 16.75 -5.58 -13.16
CA LEU A 39 16.72 -5.01 -11.80
C LEU A 39 16.25 -6.05 -10.78
N VAL A 40 15.17 -6.79 -11.07
CA VAL A 40 14.67 -7.85 -10.20
C VAL A 40 15.71 -8.96 -10.06
N TRP A 41 16.35 -9.42 -11.13
CA TRP A 41 17.43 -10.41 -11.01
C TRP A 41 18.59 -9.87 -10.17
N LYS A 42 19.13 -8.69 -10.49
CA LYS A 42 20.27 -8.13 -9.77
C LYS A 42 19.97 -7.91 -8.27
N ASN A 43 18.73 -7.55 -7.94
CA ASN A 43 18.31 -7.29 -6.56
C ASN A 43 17.80 -8.54 -5.83
N SER A 44 17.47 -9.60 -6.57
CA SER A 44 17.20 -10.93 -6.03
C SER A 44 18.51 -11.68 -5.90
N SER A 45 19.26 -11.39 -4.85
CA SER A 45 20.18 -12.40 -4.30
C SER A 45 19.31 -13.57 -3.82
N PRO A 46 19.42 -14.77 -4.40
CA PRO A 46 18.72 -15.92 -3.85
C PRO A 46 19.40 -16.29 -2.54
N ASP A 47 18.78 -15.98 -1.42
CA ASP A 47 19.01 -16.77 -0.21
C ASP A 47 18.59 -18.20 -0.56
N ALA A 48 19.59 -19.03 -0.81
CA ALA A 48 19.43 -20.44 -1.09
C ALA A 48 18.97 -21.15 0.18
N ASN A 49 17.71 -21.00 0.59
CA ASN A 49 17.07 -21.80 1.63
C ASN A 49 15.54 -21.87 1.40
N THR A 50 15.12 -22.59 0.36
CA THR A 50 13.74 -23.10 0.28
C THR A 50 13.76 -24.56 -0.15
N SER A 51 13.61 -25.46 0.82
CA SER A 51 13.06 -26.81 0.66
C SER A 51 12.45 -27.22 2.04
N PRO A 52 11.57 -28.23 2.12
CA PRO A 52 10.15 -28.05 2.40
C PRO A 52 9.80 -28.43 3.85
N ILE A 53 8.64 -27.94 4.32
CA ILE A 53 7.82 -28.39 5.47
C ILE A 53 8.16 -29.79 6.03
N GLU A 54 8.47 -29.87 7.34
CA GLU A 54 7.88 -30.80 8.35
C GLU A 54 8.82 -31.05 9.56
N SER A 55 8.27 -30.94 10.78
CA SER A 55 8.78 -31.39 12.10
C SER A 55 9.81 -30.54 12.89
N THR A 56 9.53 -30.50 14.20
CA THR A 56 10.07 -29.75 15.35
C THR A 56 11.52 -30.16 15.78
N PRO A 57 12.08 -29.68 16.92
CA PRO A 57 13.25 -28.79 17.05
C PRO A 57 14.63 -29.48 17.38
N THR A 58 15.69 -28.65 17.44
CA THR A 58 17.01 -28.86 18.15
C THR A 58 18.00 -29.82 17.43
N PRO A 59 19.36 -29.81 17.62
CA PRO A 59 20.18 -29.15 18.67
C PRO A 59 21.56 -28.56 18.23
N THR A 60 22.11 -27.62 19.02
CA THR A 60 23.55 -27.27 19.01
C THR A 60 24.25 -27.98 20.16
N GLU A 61 25.34 -28.66 19.82
CA GLU A 61 26.24 -29.40 20.71
C GLU A 61 26.78 -28.55 21.86
N GLN A 62 26.77 -29.10 23.08
CA GLN A 62 27.74 -28.73 24.09
C GLN A 62 28.17 -29.96 24.89
N ASN A 63 29.43 -30.33 24.64
CA ASN A 63 30.39 -31.00 25.50
C ASN A 63 30.00 -31.15 26.99
N SER A 64 30.18 -32.38 27.51
CA SER A 64 30.83 -32.72 28.79
C SER A 64 30.06 -33.71 29.68
N ALA A 65 30.79 -34.77 30.06
CA ALA A 65 30.68 -35.55 31.29
C ALA A 65 29.39 -36.36 31.58
N ALA A 66 29.53 -37.67 31.37
CA ALA A 66 29.26 -38.76 32.31
C ALA A 66 28.07 -38.71 33.30
N GLN A 67 27.44 -39.89 33.36
CA GLN A 67 26.71 -40.53 34.47
C GLN A 67 25.18 -40.58 34.44
N SER A 68 24.74 -41.84 34.32
CA SER A 68 23.80 -42.51 35.22
C SER A 68 22.33 -42.55 34.84
N ASP A 69 22.00 -43.72 34.32
CA ASP A 69 21.12 -44.71 34.96
C ASP A 69 19.59 -44.57 34.86
N THR A 70 19.03 -45.72 34.47
CA THR A 70 17.66 -46.22 34.70
C THR A 70 16.58 -45.61 33.80
N THR A 71 15.55 -46.30 33.32
CA THR A 71 15.15 -47.70 33.31
C THR A 71 13.87 -47.71 32.48
N SER A 72 13.79 -48.62 31.50
CA SER A 72 12.63 -49.48 31.20
C SER A 72 11.25 -48.82 31.06
N LEU A 73 10.69 -48.79 29.85
CA LEU A 73 9.82 -49.83 29.27
C LEU A 73 8.40 -49.79 29.84
N ASP A 74 7.48 -49.50 28.92
CA ASP A 74 6.04 -49.80 28.92
C ASP A 74 5.19 -49.36 30.12
N ASN A 75 4.02 -48.80 29.83
CA ASN A 75 2.76 -49.38 30.31
C ASN A 75 1.56 -48.68 29.67
N ASN A 76 0.86 -49.47 28.86
CA ASN A 76 -0.56 -49.40 28.61
C ASN A 76 -1.33 -49.35 29.94
N ALA A 77 -2.09 -48.28 30.20
CA ALA A 77 -3.17 -48.31 31.18
C ALA A 77 -4.17 -47.19 30.87
N LEU A 78 -5.27 -47.60 30.25
CA LEU A 78 -6.59 -47.02 30.42
C LEU A 78 -6.86 -46.83 31.91
N ASP A 79 -7.00 -45.59 32.38
CA ASP A 79 -7.80 -45.28 33.56
C ASP A 79 -8.33 -43.86 33.48
N THR A 80 -9.59 -43.77 33.05
CA THR A 80 -10.47 -42.64 33.28
C THR A 80 -10.78 -42.60 34.77
N SER A 81 -9.98 -41.87 35.54
CA SER A 81 -10.32 -41.49 36.90
C SER A 81 -10.89 -40.08 36.91
N ALA A 82 -12.14 -40.03 37.38
CA ALA A 82 -12.93 -38.84 37.63
C ALA A 82 -12.13 -37.79 38.41
N SER A 83 -11.94 -36.63 37.80
CA SER A 83 -11.71 -35.39 38.52
C SER A 83 -13.03 -34.62 38.49
N ILE A 84 -13.88 -34.90 39.49
CA ILE A 84 -14.99 -34.01 39.87
C ILE A 84 -14.33 -32.68 40.25
N LEU A 85 -14.36 -31.71 39.34
CA LEU A 85 -14.28 -30.31 39.73
C LEU A 85 -15.70 -29.95 40.16
N ASP A 86 -15.89 -29.75 41.46
CA ASP A 86 -17.01 -29.01 42.04
C ASP A 86 -17.03 -27.62 41.40
N THR A 87 -17.75 -27.52 40.30
CA THR A 87 -18.30 -26.27 39.79
C THR A 87 -19.64 -26.16 40.49
N ASP A 88 -19.75 -25.24 41.45
CA ASP A 88 -21.03 -24.77 41.96
C ASP A 88 -21.79 -24.12 40.80
N GLU A 89 -22.40 -24.96 39.98
CA GLU A 89 -23.48 -24.67 39.08
C GLU A 89 -24.65 -24.22 39.95
N THR A 90 -24.68 -22.93 40.31
CA THR A 90 -25.92 -22.29 40.72
C THR A 90 -26.82 -22.36 39.50
N SER A 91 -27.67 -23.38 39.53
CA SER A 91 -28.77 -23.63 38.61
C SER A 91 -29.44 -22.29 38.31
N THR A 92 -29.40 -21.89 37.04
CA THR A 92 -30.23 -20.78 36.56
C THR A 92 -31.67 -21.25 36.65
N ASP A 93 -32.27 -20.99 37.82
CA ASP A 93 -33.70 -20.95 38.01
C ASP A 93 -34.26 -20.01 36.95
N SER A 94 -35.20 -20.51 36.16
CA SER A 94 -35.92 -19.72 35.16
C SER A 94 -36.92 -18.81 35.87
N GLN A 95 -36.43 -17.98 36.79
CA GLN A 95 -37.18 -16.93 37.42
C GLN A 95 -37.26 -15.75 36.47
N THR A 96 -38.49 -15.33 36.23
CA THR A 96 -38.79 -14.05 35.58
C THR A 96 -38.10 -12.96 36.40
N PRO A 97 -37.16 -12.20 35.83
CA PRO A 97 -36.40 -11.22 36.60
C PRO A 97 -37.33 -10.09 37.08
N ASP A 98 -37.13 -9.66 38.32
CA ASP A 98 -37.93 -8.63 38.97
C ASP A 98 -37.81 -7.28 38.21
N PRO A 99 -38.93 -6.73 37.69
CA PRO A 99 -38.90 -5.50 36.89
C PRO A 99 -38.44 -4.28 37.69
N GLU A 100 -38.69 -4.21 39.00
CA GLU A 100 -38.21 -3.09 39.82
C GLU A 100 -36.69 -3.18 40.05
N ALA A 101 -36.14 -4.39 40.16
CA ALA A 101 -34.70 -4.60 40.28
C ALA A 101 -33.95 -4.21 39.01
N ILE A 102 -34.53 -4.45 37.83
CA ILE A 102 -33.95 -4.02 36.54
C ILE A 102 -34.00 -2.50 36.41
N LEU A 103 -35.12 -1.87 36.80
CA LEU A 103 -35.32 -0.43 36.63
C LEU A 103 -34.44 0.39 37.59
N ASN A 104 -34.22 -0.11 38.80
CA ASN A 104 -33.39 0.53 39.82
C ASN A 104 -31.93 0.06 39.80
N ALA A 105 -31.56 -0.79 38.84
CA ALA A 105 -30.18 -1.23 38.71
C ALA A 105 -29.27 -0.02 38.45
N PRO A 106 -28.17 0.15 39.22
CA PRO A 106 -27.24 1.23 38.98
C PRO A 106 -26.63 1.08 37.58
N LEU A 107 -26.62 2.17 36.82
CA LEU A 107 -25.95 2.22 35.53
C LEU A 107 -24.45 1.92 35.73
N PRO A 108 -23.83 1.12 34.85
CA PRO A 108 -22.41 0.85 34.95
C PRO A 108 -21.59 2.15 34.83
N GLU A 109 -20.71 2.40 35.79
CA GLU A 109 -20.00 3.69 35.93
C GLU A 109 -18.78 3.84 35.00
N THR A 110 -18.41 2.82 34.23
CA THR A 110 -17.12 2.82 33.54
C THR A 110 -17.22 3.47 32.17
N ASP A 111 -17.06 4.79 32.15
CA ASP A 111 -16.84 5.63 30.96
C ASP A 111 -15.49 5.35 30.26
N SER A 112 -14.78 4.29 30.68
CA SER A 112 -13.49 3.84 30.15
C SER A 112 -13.51 3.65 28.65
N LEU A 113 -14.62 3.12 28.09
CA LEU A 113 -14.75 2.93 26.64
C LEU A 113 -14.81 4.27 25.90
N ALA A 114 -15.54 5.26 26.43
CA ALA A 114 -15.59 6.59 25.83
C ALA A 114 -14.22 7.28 25.91
N LYS A 115 -13.50 7.10 27.01
CA LYS A 115 -12.14 7.63 27.19
C LYS A 115 -11.14 7.00 26.21
N GLU A 116 -11.21 5.69 26.00
CA GLU A 116 -10.38 4.99 25.01
C GLU A 116 -10.68 5.47 23.58
N GLU A 117 -11.96 5.67 23.24
CA GLU A 117 -12.33 6.18 21.92
C GLU A 117 -11.81 7.61 21.70
N ILE A 118 -11.86 8.47 22.72
CA ILE A 118 -11.28 9.82 22.64
C ILE A 118 -9.75 9.76 22.44
N ASP A 119 -9.06 8.88 23.15
CA ASP A 119 -7.60 8.72 23.05
C ASP A 119 -7.20 8.22 21.65
N ARG A 120 -7.91 7.20 21.16
CA ARG A 120 -7.75 6.69 19.79
C ARG A 120 -7.98 7.76 18.74
N LEU A 121 -9.06 8.55 18.87
CA LEU A 121 -9.35 9.64 17.94
C LEU A 121 -8.29 10.75 18.00
N ALA A 122 -7.73 11.03 19.17
CA ALA A 122 -6.65 12.00 19.32
C ALA A 122 -5.40 11.57 18.56
N ASP A 123 -5.03 10.29 18.66
CA ASP A 123 -3.92 9.71 17.92
C ASP A 123 -4.16 9.72 16.41
N GLU A 124 -5.36 9.36 15.96
CA GLU A 124 -5.73 9.41 14.55
C GLU A 124 -5.62 10.84 13.98
N ARG A 125 -6.09 11.84 14.73
CA ARG A 125 -5.98 13.25 14.35
C ARG A 125 -4.53 13.72 14.29
N LYS A 126 -3.70 13.33 15.24
CA LYS A 126 -2.27 13.66 15.24
C LYS A 126 -1.59 13.12 13.97
N ARG A 127 -1.84 11.86 13.64
CA ARG A 127 -1.31 11.21 12.43
C ARG A 127 -1.76 11.90 11.15
N LEU A 128 -3.01 12.38 11.10
CA LEU A 128 -3.53 13.14 9.95
C LEU A 128 -2.90 14.53 9.84
N ALA A 129 -2.75 15.24 10.96
CA ALA A 129 -2.10 16.55 10.98
C ALA A 129 -0.64 16.48 10.51
N GLU A 130 0.09 15.43 10.88
CA GLU A 130 1.45 15.18 10.39
C GLU A 130 1.48 14.92 8.87
N GLN A 131 0.50 14.18 8.33
CA GLN A 131 0.37 13.97 6.88
C GLN A 131 0.04 15.26 6.13
N GLU A 132 -0.87 16.08 6.66
CA GLU A 132 -1.21 17.37 6.07
C GLU A 132 0.00 18.30 6.04
N LYS A 133 0.77 18.35 7.14
CA LYS A 133 2.01 19.12 7.20
C LYS A 133 3.00 18.67 6.12
N LEU A 134 3.21 17.35 5.98
CA LEU A 134 4.12 16.80 4.97
C LEU A 134 3.64 17.09 3.55
N ALA A 135 2.33 17.02 3.29
CA ALA A 135 1.76 17.38 1.99
C ALA A 135 1.92 18.88 1.68
N ALA A 136 1.69 19.75 2.66
CA ALA A 136 1.88 21.19 2.52
C ALA A 136 3.35 21.55 2.25
N GLU A 137 4.28 20.86 2.91
CA GLU A 137 5.71 21.01 2.67
C GLU A 137 6.10 20.58 1.25
N GLN A 138 5.62 19.43 0.77
CA GLN A 138 5.85 18.99 -0.61
C GLN A 138 5.32 20.00 -1.64
N LEU A 139 4.14 20.57 -1.40
CA LEU A 139 3.57 21.59 -2.27
C LEU A 139 4.42 22.85 -2.29
N THR A 140 4.91 23.29 -1.13
CA THR A 140 5.79 24.45 -1.00
C THR A 140 7.11 24.23 -1.76
N MET A 141 7.74 23.07 -1.57
CA MET A 141 8.97 22.71 -2.29
C MET A 141 8.75 22.63 -3.81
N ASN A 142 7.62 22.08 -4.25
CA ASN A 142 7.30 22.02 -5.68
C ASN A 142 7.12 23.42 -6.29
N LYS A 143 6.48 24.32 -5.55
CA LYS A 143 6.33 25.72 -5.96
C LYS A 143 7.70 26.40 -6.10
N GLN A 144 8.58 26.26 -5.10
CA GLN A 144 9.93 26.80 -5.15
C GLN A 144 10.74 26.24 -6.33
N LEU A 145 10.68 24.93 -6.57
CA LEU A 145 11.35 24.31 -7.70
C LEU A 145 10.83 24.85 -9.04
N THR A 146 9.52 25.09 -9.12
CA THR A 146 8.89 25.66 -10.32
C THR A 146 9.34 27.09 -10.55
N GLU A 147 9.40 27.90 -9.50
CA GLU A 147 9.87 29.29 -9.54
C GLU A 147 11.34 29.37 -9.97
N MET A 148 12.23 28.59 -9.34
CA MET A 148 13.64 28.52 -9.74
C MET A 148 13.82 28.06 -11.19
N LYS A 149 12.95 27.18 -11.69
CA LYS A 149 12.97 26.77 -13.11
C LYS A 149 12.50 27.88 -14.04
N ALA A 150 11.47 28.62 -13.66
CA ALA A 150 10.97 29.75 -14.44
C ALA A 150 12.03 30.85 -14.55
N GLU A 151 12.74 31.18 -13.46
CA GLU A 151 13.85 32.13 -13.48
C GLU A 151 14.99 31.68 -14.40
N GLN A 152 15.38 30.41 -14.35
CA GLN A 152 16.41 29.85 -15.24
C GLN A 152 15.99 29.93 -16.71
N ILE A 153 14.73 29.66 -17.02
CA ILE A 153 14.21 29.78 -18.39
C ILE A 153 14.29 31.24 -18.84
N ALA A 154 13.85 32.20 -18.02
CA ALA A 154 13.92 33.61 -18.36
C ALA A 154 15.35 34.08 -18.64
N LEU A 155 16.31 33.65 -17.83
CA LEU A 155 17.73 33.97 -18.02
C LEU A 155 18.26 33.37 -19.34
N LEU A 156 17.91 32.11 -19.63
CA LEU A 156 18.29 31.46 -20.89
C LEU A 156 17.67 32.14 -22.10
N GLU A 157 16.40 32.54 -22.03
CA GLU A 157 15.72 33.28 -23.08
C GLU A 157 16.39 34.62 -23.35
N GLU A 158 16.81 35.34 -22.30
CA GLU A 158 17.57 36.59 -22.46
C GLU A 158 18.92 36.34 -23.13
N GLN A 159 19.68 35.32 -22.71
CA GLN A 159 20.96 34.98 -23.35
C GLN A 159 20.79 34.63 -24.83
N ILE A 160 19.74 33.87 -25.17
CA ILE A 160 19.44 33.52 -26.56
C ILE A 160 19.11 34.79 -27.35
N ALA A 161 18.29 35.69 -26.82
CA ALA A 161 17.96 36.95 -27.49
C ALA A 161 19.22 37.83 -27.73
N GLN A 162 20.12 37.90 -26.75
CA GLN A 162 21.40 38.62 -26.90
C GLN A 162 22.31 37.97 -27.95
N LEU A 163 22.40 36.64 -27.98
CA LEU A 163 23.18 35.91 -28.98
C LEU A 163 22.60 36.10 -30.39
N GLU A 164 21.28 36.02 -30.54
CA GLU A 164 20.58 36.25 -31.80
C GLU A 164 20.80 37.68 -32.31
N ALA A 165 20.72 38.68 -31.43
CA ALA A 165 21.03 40.07 -31.77
C ALA A 165 22.49 40.26 -32.19
N ALA A 166 23.44 39.62 -31.48
CA ALA A 166 24.87 39.69 -31.80
C ALA A 166 25.21 38.97 -33.13
N GLU A 167 24.53 37.86 -33.43
CA GLU A 167 24.69 37.14 -34.70
C GLU A 167 24.06 37.90 -35.87
N GLY A 168 22.87 38.50 -35.67
CA GLY A 168 22.24 39.41 -36.62
C GLY A 168 23.13 40.63 -36.96
N ALA A 169 23.77 41.22 -35.95
CA ALA A 169 24.70 42.33 -36.15
C ALA A 169 25.96 41.91 -36.94
N LYS A 170 26.51 40.70 -36.70
CA LYS A 170 27.67 40.19 -37.45
C LYS A 170 27.35 39.84 -38.89
N THR A 171 26.14 39.36 -39.17
CA THR A 171 25.71 38.99 -40.53
C THR A 171 25.30 40.19 -41.37
N SER A 172 24.83 41.29 -40.76
CA SER A 172 24.48 42.54 -41.46
C SER A 172 25.68 43.40 -41.88
N VAL A 173 26.89 43.14 -41.35
CA VAL A 173 28.10 43.95 -41.63
C VAL A 173 28.95 43.35 -42.79
N LYS A 174 28.45 42.31 -43.46
CA LYS A 174 29.12 41.64 -44.58
C LYS A 174 28.35 41.84 -45.89
#